data_AF-A0A7K2LVK3-F1
#
_entry.id   AF-A0A7K2LVK3-F1
#
_cell.length_a   1.000
_cell.length_b   1.000
_cell.length_c   1.000
_cell.angle_alpha   90.00
_cell.angle_beta   90.00
_cell.angle_gamma   90.00
#
_symmetry.space_group_name_H-M   'P 1'
#
loop_
_entity.id
_entity.type
_entity.pdbx_description
1 polymer ?
#
loop_
_entity_poly.entity_id
_entity_poly.type
_entity_poly.pdbx_seq_one_letter_code
_entity_poly.pdbx_strand_id
1 'polypeptide(L)'
;MRPGAVFLAVGTGIVLHARRTILHELRRARAVAGAAQNALLRPLPPHLAGLGLAAAQLSADRGAAVGGDLYEVIATEHGVRVVMGDVRGHGLAALGTVAAVLGSFREAAHDEPGLPGVLRRLERALARHQRTREPHHPAAEDFVTLLLLEIADDGRLKALNCGHPWPHRLRGRRAEPVSTAGPLPPLGAFPLPYELPTADLGRHLPGDTLVLYTDGVVDARDARGRFFPLPSVL
;
A
#
# COMPACT_ATOMS: atom_id res chain seq x y z
N MET A 1 42.86 -43.72 6.25
CA MET A 1 41.71 -42.78 6.10
C MET A 1 41.03 -43.07 4.78
N ARG A 2 39.74 -43.43 4.75
CA ARG A 2 39.06 -43.86 3.52
C ARG A 2 38.75 -42.63 2.65
N PRO A 3 39.15 -42.58 1.37
CA PRO A 3 39.04 -41.40 0.51
C PRO A 3 37.61 -40.84 0.42
N GLY A 4 36.58 -41.67 0.54
CA GLY A 4 35.18 -41.24 0.55
C GLY A 4 34.79 -40.30 1.70
N ALA A 5 35.46 -40.36 2.86
CA ALA A 5 35.14 -39.48 4.00
C ALA A 5 35.65 -38.04 3.79
N VAL A 6 36.76 -37.88 3.06
CA VAL A 6 37.35 -36.56 2.73
C VAL A 6 36.48 -35.86 1.68
N PHE A 7 36.03 -36.58 0.65
CA PHE A 7 35.11 -36.03 -0.36
C PHE A 7 33.77 -35.56 0.25
N LEU A 8 33.21 -36.33 1.19
CA LEU A 8 31.96 -35.95 1.87
C LEU A 8 32.12 -34.69 2.73
N ALA A 9 33.24 -34.57 3.45
CA ALA A 9 33.54 -33.40 4.29
C ALA A 9 33.76 -32.13 3.46
N VAL A 10 34.50 -32.21 2.35
CA VAL A 10 34.73 -31.09 1.43
C VAL A 10 33.41 -30.68 0.75
N GLY A 11 32.62 -31.63 0.26
CA GLY A 11 31.31 -31.36 -0.34
C GLY A 11 30.34 -30.69 0.63
N THR A 12 30.29 -31.15 1.88
CA THR A 12 29.47 -30.53 2.94
C THR A 12 29.95 -29.11 3.26
N GLY A 13 31.27 -28.90 3.30
CA GLY A 13 31.87 -27.59 3.48
C GLY A 13 31.49 -26.59 2.38
N ILE A 14 31.54 -27.00 1.12
CA ILE A 14 31.14 -26.19 -0.03
C ILE A 14 29.64 -25.86 0.02
N VAL A 15 28.79 -26.85 0.30
CA VAL A 15 27.33 -26.63 0.42
C VAL A 15 26.99 -25.68 1.56
N LEU A 16 27.63 -25.82 2.72
CA LEU A 16 27.43 -24.92 3.86
C LEU A 16 27.96 -23.51 3.58
N HIS A 17 29.11 -23.38 2.90
CA HIS A 17 29.66 -22.09 2.51
C HIS A 17 28.75 -21.40 1.49
N ALA A 18 28.37 -22.08 0.41
CA ALA A 18 27.44 -21.57 -0.59
C ALA A 18 26.10 -21.15 0.04
N ARG A 19 25.53 -21.99 0.92
CA ARG A 19 24.31 -21.66 1.65
C ARG A 19 24.47 -20.41 2.52
N ARG A 20 25.59 -20.27 3.23
CA ARG A 20 25.87 -19.08 4.05
C ARG A 20 25.99 -17.83 3.20
N THR A 21 26.72 -17.88 2.09
CA THR A 21 26.87 -16.76 1.17
C THR A 21 25.53 -16.35 0.58
N ILE A 22 24.74 -17.31 0.08
CA ILE A 22 23.39 -17.05 -0.44
C ILE A 22 22.48 -16.42 0.63
N LEU A 23 22.49 -16.96 1.85
CA LEU A 23 21.70 -16.40 2.95
C LEU A 23 22.16 -14.99 3.35
N HIS A 24 23.46 -14.71 3.29
CA HIS A 24 24.00 -13.39 3.59
C HIS A 24 23.60 -12.37 2.51
N GLU A 25 23.76 -12.71 1.24
CA GLU A 25 23.33 -11.88 0.11
C GLU A 25 21.82 -11.62 0.14
N LEU A 26 21.01 -12.66 0.43
CA LEU A 26 19.56 -12.49 0.61
C LEU A 26 19.23 -11.53 1.75
N ARG A 27 19.91 -11.62 2.90
CA ARG A 27 19.69 -10.69 4.02
C ARG A 27 20.06 -9.27 3.66
N ARG A 28 21.18 -9.08 2.94
CA ARG A 28 21.63 -7.76 2.51
C ARG A 28 20.68 -7.14 1.49
N ALA A 29 20.27 -7.90 0.47
CA ALA A 29 19.27 -7.47 -0.50
C ALA A 29 17.95 -7.10 0.18
N ARG A 30 17.49 -7.92 1.14
CA ARG A 30 16.31 -7.62 1.96
C ARG A 30 16.46 -6.32 2.76
N ALA A 31 17.58 -6.11 3.44
CA ALA A 31 17.81 -4.90 4.21
C ALA A 31 17.80 -3.64 3.32
N VAL A 32 18.43 -3.70 2.14
CA VAL A 32 18.42 -2.60 1.16
C VAL A 32 17.01 -2.34 0.65
N ALA A 33 16.26 -3.40 0.32
CA ALA A 33 14.90 -3.28 -0.18
C ALA A 33 13.95 -2.68 0.88
N GLY A 34 14.07 -3.09 2.14
CA GLY A 34 13.33 -2.47 3.26
C GLY A 34 13.72 -1.01 3.50
N ALA A 35 15.00 -0.68 3.42
CA ALA A 35 15.45 0.71 3.52
C ALA A 35 14.90 1.58 2.36
N ALA A 36 14.86 1.03 1.14
CA ALA A 36 14.28 1.71 -0.01
C ALA A 36 12.77 1.93 0.16
N GLN A 37 12.03 0.94 0.68
CA GLN A 37 10.59 1.12 1.00
C GLN A 37 10.37 2.18 2.07
N ASN A 38 11.16 2.17 3.15
CA ASN A 38 11.07 3.19 4.20
C ASN A 38 11.43 4.60 3.71
N ALA A 39 12.29 4.71 2.69
CA ALA A 39 12.58 5.99 2.04
C ALA A 39 11.41 6.47 1.16
N LEU A 40 10.63 5.55 0.60
CA LEU A 40 9.43 5.87 -0.19
C LEU A 40 8.23 6.22 0.69
N LEU A 41 7.99 5.44 1.74
CA LEU A 41 6.92 5.63 2.72
C LEU A 41 7.40 6.60 3.80
N ARG A 42 7.12 7.89 3.58
CA ARG A 42 7.51 8.94 4.52
C ARG A 42 6.76 8.75 5.84
N PRO A 43 7.45 8.81 7.00
CA PRO A 43 6.77 8.83 8.29
C PRO A 43 5.73 9.95 8.34
N LEU A 44 4.53 9.63 8.80
CA LEU A 44 3.50 10.65 8.97
C LEU A 44 3.88 11.57 10.13
N PRO A 45 3.73 12.90 9.99
CA PRO A 45 3.85 13.79 11.14
C PRO A 45 2.72 13.45 12.13
N PRO A 46 2.93 13.58 13.45
CA PRO A 46 1.92 13.24 14.44
C PRO A 46 0.65 14.10 14.31
N HIS A 47 0.80 15.31 13.75
CA HIS A 47 -0.30 16.22 13.47
C HIS A 47 -0.12 16.87 12.09
N LEU A 48 -1.21 17.04 11.36
CA LEU A 48 -1.25 17.72 10.07
C LEU A 48 -2.60 18.42 9.88
N ALA A 49 -2.58 19.75 9.68
CA ALA A 49 -3.78 20.56 9.44
C ALA A 49 -4.93 20.29 10.45
N GLY A 50 -4.59 20.15 11.74
CA GLY A 50 -5.57 19.89 12.81
C GLY A 50 -5.97 18.42 12.98
N LEU A 51 -5.49 17.51 12.14
CA LEU A 51 -5.71 16.06 12.27
C LEU A 51 -4.56 15.41 13.04
N GLY A 52 -4.87 14.50 13.95
CA GLY A 52 -3.90 13.57 14.53
C GLY A 52 -3.69 12.39 13.59
N LEU A 53 -2.44 12.02 13.32
CA LEU A 53 -2.10 10.94 12.39
C LEU A 53 -1.28 9.85 13.09
N ALA A 54 -1.58 8.60 12.75
CA ALA A 54 -0.79 7.44 13.12
C ALA A 54 -0.82 6.42 11.99
N ALA A 55 0.31 5.76 11.75
CA ALA A 55 0.41 4.68 10.78
C ALA A 55 1.24 3.54 11.38
N ALA A 56 0.84 2.32 11.04
CA ALA A 56 1.59 1.12 11.34
C ALA A 56 1.56 0.22 10.11
N GLN A 57 2.71 -0.34 9.77
CA GLN A 57 2.83 -1.32 8.69
C GLN A 57 3.43 -2.61 9.26
N LEU A 58 2.77 -3.73 8.99
CA LEU A 58 3.18 -5.05 9.44
C LEU A 58 3.34 -5.94 8.20
N SER A 59 4.57 -6.36 7.91
CA SER A 59 4.82 -7.29 6.81
C SER A 59 4.33 -8.69 7.17
N ALA A 60 3.45 -9.26 6.34
CA ALA A 60 2.88 -10.59 6.55
C ALA A 60 3.91 -11.72 6.38
N ASP A 61 4.96 -11.49 5.57
CA ASP A 61 5.86 -12.56 5.15
C ASP A 61 7.25 -12.44 5.81
N ARG A 62 7.67 -13.48 6.55
CA ARG A 62 8.99 -13.55 7.19
C ARG A 62 10.14 -13.53 6.18
N GLY A 63 9.84 -13.73 4.89
CA GLY A 63 10.78 -13.75 3.78
C GLY A 63 10.68 -12.60 2.78
N ALA A 64 9.62 -11.80 2.78
CA ALA A 64 9.49 -10.64 1.89
C ALA A 64 9.99 -9.39 2.62
N ALA A 65 11.00 -8.72 2.06
CA ALA A 65 11.49 -7.46 2.63
C ALA A 65 10.69 -6.25 2.20
N VAL A 66 9.80 -6.40 1.22
CA VAL A 66 9.07 -5.30 0.60
C VAL A 66 7.63 -5.71 0.37
N GLY A 67 6.70 -4.92 0.90
CA GLY A 67 5.26 -5.07 0.69
C GLY A 67 4.74 -4.17 -0.45
N GLY A 68 3.58 -4.51 -1.00
CA GLY A 68 2.85 -3.72 -2.00
C GLY A 68 2.09 -2.53 -1.42
N ASP A 69 1.94 -2.48 -0.09
CA ASP A 69 1.23 -1.41 0.60
C ASP A 69 1.86 -0.03 0.36
N LEU A 70 1.01 0.95 0.11
CA LEU A 70 1.37 2.36 0.02
C LEU A 70 0.39 3.22 0.80
N TYR A 71 0.90 4.28 1.42
CA TYR A 71 0.07 5.32 1.99
C TYR A 71 0.82 6.65 2.04
N GLU A 72 0.08 7.75 1.95
CA GLU A 72 0.60 9.10 2.17
C GLU A 72 -0.52 10.06 2.54
N VAL A 73 -0.19 11.08 3.34
CA VAL A 73 -1.11 12.13 3.75
C VAL A 73 -0.47 13.48 3.47
N ILE A 74 -1.17 14.36 2.74
CA ILE A 74 -0.66 15.66 2.32
C ILE A 74 -1.72 16.72 2.60
N ALA A 75 -1.32 17.84 3.23
CA ALA A 75 -2.16 19.02 3.34
C ALA A 75 -1.96 19.90 2.09
N THR A 76 -3.07 20.30 1.46
CA THR A 76 -3.08 21.05 0.21
C THR A 76 -4.08 22.21 0.32
N GLU A 77 -4.16 23.07 -0.71
CA GLU A 77 -5.17 24.14 -0.75
C GLU A 77 -6.62 23.61 -0.86
N HIS A 78 -6.78 22.31 -1.14
CA HIS A 78 -8.07 21.63 -1.25
C HIS A 78 -8.45 20.87 0.04
N GLY A 79 -7.64 21.00 1.10
CA GLY A 79 -7.77 20.27 2.36
C GLY A 79 -6.72 19.18 2.52
N VAL A 80 -6.97 18.22 3.41
CA VAL A 80 -6.08 17.07 3.61
C VAL A 80 -6.45 15.95 2.66
N ARG A 81 -5.49 15.52 1.84
CA ARG A 81 -5.63 14.39 0.93
C ARG A 81 -4.87 13.18 1.43
N VAL A 82 -5.51 12.02 1.34
CA VAL A 82 -4.93 10.73 1.71
C VAL A 82 -4.93 9.82 0.50
N VAL A 83 -3.84 9.11 0.28
CA VAL A 83 -3.80 7.93 -0.56
C VAL A 83 -3.47 6.73 0.31
N MET A 84 -4.18 5.62 0.11
CA MET A 84 -3.81 4.31 0.62
C MET A 84 -4.07 3.28 -0.48
N GLY A 85 -3.23 2.27 -0.57
CA GLY A 85 -3.44 1.21 -1.54
C GLY A 85 -2.56 0.00 -1.30
N ASP A 86 -2.85 -1.06 -2.04
CA ASP A 86 -1.99 -2.24 -2.13
C ASP A 86 -1.76 -2.59 -3.60
N VAL A 87 -0.49 -2.79 -3.94
CA VAL A 87 -0.06 -3.23 -5.26
C VAL A 87 -0.10 -4.75 -5.29
N ARG A 88 -0.91 -5.30 -6.18
CA ARG A 88 -0.89 -6.74 -6.45
C ARG A 88 0.46 -7.15 -7.01
N GLY A 89 1.11 -8.09 -6.35
CA GLY A 89 2.48 -8.53 -6.65
C GLY A 89 3.39 -8.39 -5.44
N HIS A 90 4.65 -8.80 -5.56
CA HIS A 90 5.58 -8.76 -4.42
C HIS A 90 7.02 -8.44 -4.84
N GLY A 91 7.79 -7.89 -3.90
CA GLY A 91 9.21 -7.61 -4.09
C GLY A 91 9.49 -6.29 -4.83
N LEU A 92 10.65 -6.21 -5.48
CA LEU A 92 11.15 -4.97 -6.08
C LEU A 92 10.28 -4.44 -7.23
N ALA A 93 9.54 -5.32 -7.92
CA ALA A 93 8.62 -4.89 -8.95
C ALA A 93 7.45 -4.08 -8.36
N ALA A 94 6.88 -4.52 -7.24
CA ALA A 94 5.84 -3.76 -6.52
C ALA A 94 6.38 -2.40 -6.05
N LEU A 95 7.64 -2.34 -5.61
CA LEU A 95 8.27 -1.10 -5.15
C LEU A 95 8.32 0.00 -6.23
N GLY A 96 8.63 -0.38 -7.48
CA GLY A 96 8.62 0.56 -8.61
C GLY A 96 7.23 1.13 -8.87
N THR A 97 6.19 0.29 -8.77
CA THR A 97 4.79 0.69 -8.88
C THR A 97 4.39 1.65 -7.74
N VAL A 98 4.73 1.31 -6.50
CA VAL A 98 4.51 2.18 -5.32
C VAL A 98 5.17 3.54 -5.53
N ALA A 99 6.43 3.57 -5.98
CA ALA A 99 7.15 4.81 -6.25
C ALA A 99 6.49 5.65 -7.34
N ALA A 100 6.01 5.02 -8.42
CA ALA A 100 5.31 5.72 -9.50
C ALA A 100 3.99 6.34 -9.03
N VAL A 101 3.20 5.60 -8.25
CA VAL A 101 1.91 6.05 -7.72
C VAL A 101 2.11 7.18 -6.70
N LEU A 102 2.97 7.00 -5.70
CA LEU A 102 3.24 8.03 -4.69
C LEU A 102 3.90 9.27 -5.28
N GLY A 103 4.83 9.10 -6.21
CA GLY A 103 5.43 10.23 -6.93
C GLY A 103 4.39 11.08 -7.67
N SER A 104 3.45 10.44 -8.36
CA SER A 104 2.34 11.12 -9.05
C SER A 104 1.36 11.77 -8.07
N PHE A 105 1.03 11.08 -6.97
CA PHE A 105 0.15 11.61 -5.93
C PHE A 105 0.72 12.88 -5.29
N ARG A 106 2.02 12.92 -4.99
CA ARG A 106 2.70 14.08 -4.40
C ARG A 106 2.59 15.35 -5.24
N GLU A 107 2.56 15.23 -6.57
CA GLU A 107 2.32 16.36 -7.48
C GLU A 107 0.81 16.65 -7.59
N ALA A 108 0.04 15.64 -7.99
CA ALA A 108 -1.36 15.81 -8.34
C ALA A 108 -2.23 16.24 -7.16
N ALA A 109 -1.84 15.88 -5.93
CA ALA A 109 -2.54 16.31 -4.73
C ALA A 109 -2.55 17.84 -4.58
N HIS A 110 -1.53 18.54 -5.07
CA HIS A 110 -1.51 20.00 -5.11
C HIS A 110 -2.16 20.56 -6.36
N ASP A 111 -1.86 19.99 -7.53
CA ASP A 111 -2.22 20.61 -8.82
C ASP A 111 -3.68 20.40 -9.24
N GLU A 112 -4.30 19.30 -8.84
CA GLU A 112 -5.64 18.92 -9.32
C GLU A 112 -6.73 19.39 -8.34
N PRO A 113 -7.79 20.09 -8.80
CA PRO A 113 -8.80 20.66 -7.92
C PRO A 113 -9.71 19.64 -7.23
N GLY A 114 -9.67 18.37 -7.66
CA GLY A 114 -10.46 17.32 -7.04
C GLY A 114 -9.91 15.91 -7.30
N LEU A 115 -10.38 14.95 -6.51
CA LEU A 115 -9.95 13.56 -6.56
C LEU A 115 -10.02 12.90 -7.96
N PRO A 116 -11.01 13.20 -8.83
CA PRO A 116 -11.02 12.65 -10.19
C PRO A 116 -9.78 13.02 -11.02
N GLY A 117 -9.30 14.27 -10.91
CA GLY A 117 -8.09 14.73 -11.60
C GLY A 117 -6.84 14.02 -11.07
N VAL A 118 -6.76 13.90 -9.74
CA VAL A 118 -5.71 13.14 -9.04
C VAL A 118 -5.68 11.70 -9.55
N LEU A 119 -6.82 10.99 -9.55
CA LEU A 119 -6.89 9.59 -9.97
C LEU A 119 -6.42 9.40 -11.42
N ARG A 120 -6.79 10.31 -12.35
CA ARG A 120 -6.30 10.26 -13.74
C ARG A 120 -4.80 10.53 -13.86
N ARG A 121 -4.20 11.36 -12.99
CA ARG A 121 -2.74 11.55 -12.96
C ARG A 121 -2.03 10.29 -12.50
N LEU A 122 -2.59 9.62 -11.48
CA LEU A 122 -2.08 8.34 -10.99
C LEU A 122 -2.18 7.24 -12.06
N GLU A 123 -3.32 7.10 -12.74
CA GLU A 123 -3.51 6.15 -13.86
C GLU A 123 -2.46 6.37 -14.96
N ARG A 124 -2.27 7.63 -15.38
CA ARG A 124 -1.28 7.98 -16.40
C ARG A 124 0.14 7.66 -15.97
N ALA A 125 0.48 7.89 -14.70
CA ALA A 125 1.79 7.56 -14.15
C ALA A 125 2.03 6.05 -14.10
N LEU A 126 1.03 5.29 -13.67
CA LEU A 126 1.07 3.82 -13.67
C LEU A 126 1.26 3.28 -15.08
N ALA A 127 0.47 3.75 -16.05
CA ALA A 127 0.58 3.34 -17.45
C ALA A 127 1.95 3.70 -18.06
N ARG A 128 2.53 4.86 -17.71
CA ARG A 128 3.91 5.20 -18.11
C ARG A 128 4.92 4.23 -17.51
N HIS A 129 4.82 3.93 -16.22
CA HIS A 129 5.71 3.00 -15.53
C HIS A 129 5.66 1.60 -16.17
N GLN A 130 4.46 1.07 -16.40
CA GLN A 130 4.26 -0.24 -17.02
C GLN A 130 4.89 -0.35 -18.42
N ARG A 131 4.80 0.71 -19.25
CA ARG A 131 5.43 0.73 -20.59
C ARG A 131 6.96 0.71 -20.57
N THR A 132 7.59 1.14 -19.46
CA THR A 132 9.05 1.16 -19.32
C THR A 132 9.63 -0.14 -18.77
N ARG A 133 8.79 -1.13 -18.41
CA ARG A 133 9.24 -2.43 -17.92
C ARG A 133 9.64 -3.34 -19.08
N GLU A 134 10.62 -4.20 -18.84
CA GLU A 134 11.07 -5.22 -19.79
C GLU A 134 9.91 -6.16 -20.21
N PRO A 135 9.82 -6.58 -21.49
CA PRO A 135 8.69 -7.35 -22.04
C PRO A 135 8.42 -8.71 -21.39
N HIS A 136 9.31 -9.19 -20.52
CA HIS A 136 9.27 -10.53 -19.94
C HIS A 136 8.44 -10.65 -18.65
N HIS A 137 7.76 -9.58 -18.22
CA HIS A 137 6.81 -9.64 -17.10
C HIS A 137 5.37 -9.53 -17.64
N PRO A 138 4.47 -10.49 -17.34
CA PRO A 138 3.11 -10.44 -17.85
C PRO A 138 2.39 -9.19 -17.32
N ALA A 139 2.11 -8.23 -18.22
CA ALA A 139 1.47 -6.95 -17.90
C ALA A 139 0.05 -7.06 -17.29
N ALA A 140 -0.56 -8.24 -17.36
CA ALA A 140 -1.93 -8.49 -16.91
C ALA A 140 -2.08 -8.70 -15.39
N GLU A 141 -0.98 -8.71 -14.62
CA GLU A 141 -1.03 -9.04 -13.19
C GLU A 141 -0.77 -7.85 -12.25
N ASP A 142 -0.29 -6.70 -12.74
CA ASP A 142 0.09 -5.55 -11.92
C ASP A 142 -1.02 -4.48 -11.86
N PHE A 143 -1.94 -4.62 -10.90
CA PHE A 143 -2.92 -3.58 -10.56
C PHE A 143 -2.73 -3.08 -9.13
N VAL A 144 -3.33 -1.93 -8.83
CA VAL A 144 -3.28 -1.31 -7.51
C VAL A 144 -4.71 -1.15 -6.98
N THR A 145 -5.02 -1.76 -5.84
CA THR A 145 -6.20 -1.34 -5.07
C THR A 145 -5.89 0.00 -4.45
N LEU A 146 -6.76 0.99 -4.60
CA LEU A 146 -6.46 2.37 -4.19
C LEU A 146 -7.68 3.04 -3.56
N LEU A 147 -7.45 3.73 -2.45
CA LEU A 147 -8.37 4.67 -1.86
C LEU A 147 -7.75 6.05 -1.88
N LEU A 148 -8.45 7.02 -2.48
CA LEU A 148 -8.18 8.44 -2.34
C LEU A 148 -9.24 9.05 -1.43
N LEU A 149 -8.82 9.80 -0.42
CA LEU A 149 -9.69 10.58 0.44
C LEU A 149 -9.31 12.06 0.38
N GLU A 150 -10.31 12.92 0.54
CA GLU A 150 -10.14 14.35 0.75
C GLU A 150 -10.98 14.78 1.95
N ILE A 151 -10.35 15.43 2.92
CA ILE A 151 -10.99 16.08 4.07
C ILE A 151 -10.82 17.58 3.85
N ALA A 152 -11.88 18.25 3.41
CA ALA A 152 -11.89 19.70 3.26
C ALA A 152 -11.77 20.39 4.63
N ASP A 153 -11.40 21.67 4.64
CA ASP A 153 -11.23 22.45 5.87
C ASP A 153 -12.50 22.54 6.73
N ASP A 154 -13.68 22.44 6.13
CA ASP A 154 -14.95 22.38 6.84
C ASP A 154 -15.33 20.96 7.33
N GLY A 155 -14.43 20.00 7.17
CA GLY A 155 -14.59 18.61 7.56
C GLY A 155 -15.35 17.75 6.56
N ARG A 156 -15.79 18.27 5.40
CA ARG A 156 -16.41 17.42 4.36
C ARG A 156 -15.42 16.35 3.92
N LEU A 157 -15.85 15.09 4.00
CA LEU A 157 -15.06 13.92 3.66
C LEU A 157 -15.57 13.33 2.34
N LYS A 158 -14.69 13.23 1.36
CA LYS A 158 -14.95 12.68 0.04
C LYS A 158 -13.97 11.57 -0.28
N ALA A 159 -14.37 10.64 -1.15
CA ALA A 159 -13.54 9.51 -1.53
C ALA A 159 -13.69 9.04 -2.96
N LEU A 160 -12.61 8.52 -3.54
CA LEU A 160 -12.63 7.62 -4.69
C LEU A 160 -12.01 6.29 -4.27
N ASN A 161 -12.73 5.19 -4.52
CA ASN A 161 -12.29 3.87 -4.15
C ASN A 161 -12.18 2.98 -5.39
N CYS A 162 -10.98 2.51 -5.68
CA CYS A 162 -10.60 1.63 -6.78
C CYS A 162 -10.22 0.25 -6.22
N GLY A 163 -11.22 -0.53 -5.82
CA GLY A 163 -11.08 -1.90 -5.31
C GLY A 163 -10.47 -2.04 -3.91
N HIS A 164 -10.37 -0.96 -3.13
CA HIS A 164 -9.80 -0.98 -1.79
C HIS A 164 -10.87 -1.15 -0.69
N PRO A 165 -10.55 -1.66 0.50
CA PRO A 165 -11.49 -1.68 1.62
C PRO A 165 -11.96 -0.28 2.03
N TRP A 166 -13.24 -0.14 2.39
CA TRP A 166 -13.76 1.12 2.91
C TRP A 166 -13.26 1.38 4.34
N PRO A 167 -12.84 2.61 4.67
CA PRO A 167 -12.43 2.95 6.02
C PRO A 167 -13.55 2.78 7.04
N HIS A 168 -13.19 2.54 8.30
CA HIS A 168 -14.13 2.60 9.41
C HIS A 168 -14.04 3.94 10.11
N ARG A 169 -15.19 4.49 10.50
CA ARG A 169 -15.27 5.66 11.36
C ARG A 169 -15.60 5.22 12.77
N LEU A 170 -14.77 5.65 13.71
CA LEU A 170 -14.99 5.45 15.14
C LEU A 170 -15.62 6.70 15.73
N ARG A 171 -16.77 6.53 16.38
CA ARG A 171 -17.44 7.54 17.19
C ARG A 171 -17.80 6.94 18.54
N GLY A 172 -17.03 7.30 19.58
CA GLY A 172 -17.16 6.68 20.90
C GLY A 172 -16.83 5.19 20.85
N ARG A 173 -17.83 4.33 21.05
CA ARG A 173 -17.68 2.85 21.02
C ARG A 173 -18.23 2.20 19.75
N ARG A 174 -18.56 2.99 18.72
CA ARG A 174 -19.12 2.50 17.46
C ARG A 174 -18.08 2.61 16.36
N ALA A 175 -17.85 1.50 15.67
CA ALA A 175 -17.06 1.40 14.46
C ALA A 175 -17.99 1.05 13.29
N GLU A 176 -18.12 1.95 12.32
CA GLU A 176 -18.99 1.74 11.17
C GLU A 176 -18.23 2.06 9.88
N PRO A 177 -18.37 1.25 8.81
CA PRO A 177 -17.76 1.57 7.53
C PRO A 177 -18.34 2.89 7.00
N VAL A 178 -17.49 3.77 6.47
CA VAL A 178 -17.92 5.09 5.99
C VAL A 178 -18.78 5.03 4.73
N SER A 179 -18.74 3.90 4.02
CA SER A 179 -19.55 3.64 2.84
C SER A 179 -19.64 2.13 2.61
N THR A 180 -20.70 1.70 1.93
CA THR A 180 -20.88 0.35 1.40
C THR A 180 -21.08 0.36 -0.12
N ALA A 181 -20.80 1.51 -0.77
CA ALA A 181 -20.91 1.64 -2.22
C ALA A 181 -19.92 0.71 -2.93
N GLY A 182 -20.31 0.20 -4.10
CA GLY A 182 -19.41 -0.58 -4.94
C GLY A 182 -18.20 0.25 -5.38
N PRO A 183 -16.98 -0.29 -5.32
CA PRO A 183 -15.80 0.46 -5.75
C PRO A 183 -15.70 0.51 -7.28
N LEU A 184 -14.92 1.47 -7.79
CA LEU A 184 -14.37 1.44 -9.14
C LEU A 184 -13.41 0.24 -9.29
N PRO A 185 -13.11 -0.20 -10.53
CA PRO A 185 -12.10 -1.21 -10.76
C PRO A 185 -10.72 -0.79 -10.20
N PRO A 186 -9.87 -1.74 -9.78
CA PRO A 186 -8.49 -1.46 -9.40
C PRO A 186 -7.73 -0.70 -10.50
N LEU A 187 -6.85 0.20 -10.08
CA LEU A 187 -6.09 1.03 -11.00
C LEU A 187 -5.13 0.16 -11.82
N GLY A 188 -5.17 0.31 -13.15
CA GLY A 188 -4.33 -0.47 -14.08
C GLY A 188 -4.91 -1.82 -14.49
N ALA A 189 -5.98 -2.31 -13.83
CA ALA A 189 -6.66 -3.54 -14.26
C ALA A 189 -7.53 -3.30 -15.51
N PHE A 190 -8.20 -2.15 -15.56
CA PHE A 190 -9.06 -1.72 -16.65
C PHE A 190 -8.92 -0.22 -16.86
N PRO A 191 -9.22 0.32 -18.06
CA PRO A 191 -9.32 1.76 -18.26
C PRO A 191 -10.31 2.39 -17.30
N LEU A 192 -9.97 3.54 -16.71
CA LEU A 192 -10.91 4.26 -15.88
C LEU A 192 -12.15 4.70 -16.67
N PRO A 193 -13.35 4.68 -16.05
CA PRO A 193 -14.54 5.21 -16.68
C PRO A 193 -14.41 6.71 -16.96
N TYR A 194 -15.21 7.21 -17.91
CA TYR A 194 -15.24 8.63 -18.22
C TYR A 194 -15.70 9.44 -17.01
N GLU A 195 -16.74 8.98 -16.31
CA GLU A 195 -17.20 9.59 -15.06
C GLU A 195 -16.55 8.92 -13.86
N LEU A 196 -16.04 9.73 -12.93
CA LEU A 196 -15.42 9.27 -11.69
C LEU A 196 -16.22 9.87 -10.51
N PRO A 197 -17.41 9.32 -10.22
CA PRO A 197 -18.25 9.85 -9.15
C PRO A 197 -17.53 9.70 -7.82
N THR A 198 -17.33 10.83 -7.15
CA THR A 198 -16.72 10.87 -5.82
C THR A 198 -17.80 10.52 -4.79
N ALA A 199 -17.51 9.57 -3.91
CA ALA A 199 -18.40 9.24 -2.79
C ALA A 199 -18.37 10.37 -1.76
N ASP A 200 -19.54 10.90 -1.41
CA ASP A 200 -19.71 11.77 -0.25
C ASP A 200 -19.85 10.91 1.01
N LEU A 201 -18.92 11.06 1.94
CA LEU A 201 -18.87 10.31 3.19
C LEU A 201 -19.36 11.16 4.39
N GLY A 202 -19.99 12.30 4.13
CA GLY A 202 -20.46 13.25 5.13
C GLY A 202 -19.32 14.09 5.71
N ARG A 203 -19.37 14.35 7.02
CA ARG A 203 -18.36 15.19 7.70
C ARG A 203 -17.53 14.38 8.70
N HIS A 204 -16.22 14.60 8.67
CA HIS A 204 -15.29 14.26 9.73
C HIS A 204 -15.36 15.35 10.80
N LEU A 205 -15.79 14.97 12.01
CA LEU A 205 -15.98 15.89 13.13
C LEU A 205 -14.84 15.73 14.15
N PRO A 206 -14.58 16.77 14.97
CA PRO A 206 -13.66 16.65 16.10
C PRO A 206 -14.01 15.46 16.99
N GLY A 207 -13.01 14.62 17.31
CA GLY A 207 -13.17 13.40 18.10
C GLY A 207 -13.49 12.14 17.27
N ASP A 208 -13.78 12.27 15.98
CA ASP A 208 -13.86 11.11 15.08
C ASP A 208 -12.47 10.52 14.84
N THR A 209 -12.40 9.20 14.74
CA THR A 209 -11.21 8.52 14.20
C THR A 209 -11.58 7.85 12.90
N LEU A 210 -10.78 8.05 11.84
CA LEU A 210 -10.92 7.33 10.60
C LEU A 210 -9.82 6.26 10.53
N VAL A 211 -10.21 5.00 10.45
CA VAL A 211 -9.29 3.86 10.38
C VAL A 211 -9.26 3.33 8.95
N LEU A 212 -8.12 3.53 8.31
CA LEU A 212 -7.79 2.99 6.99
C LEU A 212 -6.93 1.74 7.16
N TYR A 213 -7.12 0.76 6.29
CA TYR A 213 -6.41 -0.51 6.35
C TYR A 213 -6.37 -1.15 4.96
N THR A 214 -5.33 -1.94 4.70
CA THR A 214 -5.24 -2.79 3.51
C THR A 214 -5.86 -4.17 3.79
N ASP A 215 -6.13 -4.94 2.74
CA ASP A 215 -6.76 -6.27 2.84
C ASP A 215 -5.95 -7.25 3.71
N GLY A 216 -4.64 -7.08 3.83
CA GLY A 216 -3.78 -7.84 4.73
C GLY A 216 -4.26 -7.88 6.19
N VAL A 217 -4.98 -6.86 6.67
CA VAL A 217 -5.58 -6.88 8.03
C VAL A 217 -6.79 -7.81 8.12
N VAL A 218 -7.66 -7.81 7.12
CA VAL A 218 -8.87 -8.66 7.12
C VAL A 218 -8.56 -10.09 6.68
N ASP A 219 -7.50 -10.29 5.91
CA ASP A 219 -7.00 -11.59 5.48
C ASP A 219 -6.05 -12.25 6.49
N ALA A 220 -5.62 -11.52 7.52
CA ALA A 220 -4.78 -12.05 8.59
C ALA A 220 -5.50 -13.21 9.31
N ARG A 221 -4.75 -14.28 9.58
CA ARG A 221 -5.28 -15.48 10.22
C ARG A 221 -4.47 -15.88 11.44
N ASP A 222 -5.16 -16.41 12.45
CA ASP A 222 -4.51 -17.07 13.57
C ASP A 222 -3.96 -18.45 13.19
N ALA A 223 -3.25 -19.11 14.11
CA ALA A 223 -2.69 -20.44 13.90
C ALA A 223 -3.75 -21.53 13.61
N ARG A 224 -5.04 -21.24 13.83
CA ARG A 224 -6.18 -22.12 13.54
C ARG A 224 -6.88 -21.73 12.23
N GLY A 225 -6.32 -20.78 11.47
CA GLY A 225 -6.85 -20.33 10.19
C GLY A 225 -8.04 -19.37 10.29
N ARG A 226 -8.39 -18.90 11.49
CA ARG A 226 -9.52 -17.97 11.70
C ARG A 226 -9.09 -16.56 11.34
N PHE A 227 -9.93 -15.86 10.58
CA PHE A 227 -9.70 -14.47 10.21
C PHE A 227 -9.66 -13.54 11.42
N PHE A 228 -8.85 -12.49 11.32
CA PHE A 228 -8.79 -11.43 12.31
C PHE A 228 -10.13 -10.66 12.32
N PRO A 229 -10.81 -10.57 13.47
CA PRO A 229 -12.16 -10.02 13.53
C PRO A 229 -12.11 -8.49 13.66
N LEU A 230 -11.63 -7.80 12.62
CA LEU A 230 -11.42 -6.35 12.61
C LEU A 230 -12.60 -5.54 13.20
N PRO A 231 -13.88 -5.78 12.81
CA PRO A 231 -14.99 -5.01 13.35
C PRO A 231 -15.22 -5.16 14.86
N SER A 232 -14.67 -6.19 15.50
CA SER A 232 -14.78 -6.42 16.95
C SER A 232 -13.63 -5.81 17.76
N VAL A 233 -12.55 -5.42 17.10
CA VAL A 233 -11.35 -4.83 17.72
C VAL A 233 -11.31 -3.31 17.57
N LEU A 234 -12.02 -2.79 16.59
CA LEU A 234 -12.31 -1.36 16.41
C LEU A 234 -13.38 -0.87 17.40
#